data_AF-A0A4V6JIC8-F1
#
_entry.id   AF-A0A4V6JIC8-F1
#
_cell.length_a   1.000
_cell.length_b   1.000
_cell.length_c   1.000
_cell.angle_alpha   90.00
_cell.angle_beta   90.00
_cell.angle_gamma   90.00
#
_symmetry.space_group_name_H-M   'P 1'
#
loop_
_entity.id
_entity.type
_entity.pdbx_description
1 polymer ?
#
loop_
_entity_poly.entity_id
_entity_poly.type
_entity_poly.pdbx_seq_one_letter_code
_entity_poly.pdbx_strand_id
1 'polypeptide(L)'
;MRLMLVILPFVLLLAAYFFGSAVRLEANPQDKLLPGLQQMLDAISRMAFTPDKRSGEYLFWVDTLVSLARLLVGLGIASLIGLCIGVTAGVFPLWRASLSPLMTVLSMVPPLAILPVLFIVFGLG
;
A
#
# COMPACT_ATOMS: atom_id res chain seq x y z
N MET A 1 4.17 -4.51 -35.48
CA MET A 1 3.97 -3.05 -35.25
C MET A 1 3.15 -2.72 -34.01
N ARG A 2 1.97 -3.33 -33.77
CA ARG A 2 1.12 -3.01 -32.60
C ARG A 2 1.81 -3.17 -31.24
N LEU A 3 2.59 -4.24 -31.03
CA LEU A 3 3.33 -4.47 -29.79
C LEU A 3 4.39 -3.38 -29.52
N MET A 4 5.03 -2.89 -30.59
CA MET A 4 6.07 -1.86 -30.50
C MET A 4 5.49 -0.53 -30.01
N LEU A 5 4.30 -0.16 -30.50
CA LEU A 5 3.58 1.05 -30.06
C LEU A 5 3.10 0.97 -28.61
N VAL A 6 2.75 -0.22 -28.12
CA VAL A 6 2.32 -0.45 -26.73
C VAL A 6 3.50 -0.36 -25.75
N ILE A 7 4.67 -0.87 -26.15
CA ILE A 7 5.87 -0.90 -25.30
C ILE A 7 6.58 0.47 -25.28
N LEU A 8 6.47 1.23 -26.36
CA LEU A 8 7.12 2.54 -26.53
C LEU A 8 6.93 3.52 -25.37
N PRO A 9 5.72 3.79 -24.83
CA PRO A 9 5.56 4.71 -23.70
C PRO A 9 6.29 4.24 -22.44
N PHE A 10 6.33 2.94 -22.17
CA PHE A 10 7.04 2.39 -21.01
C PHE A 10 8.56 2.53 -21.18
N VAL A 11 9.07 2.28 -22.39
CA VAL A 11 10.50 2.46 -22.69
C VAL A 11 10.89 3.93 -22.55
N LEU A 12 10.06 4.86 -23.04
CA LEU A 12 10.30 6.29 -22.87
C LEU A 12 10.31 6.71 -21.39
N LEU A 13 9.37 6.19 -20.59
CA LEU A 13 9.34 6.44 -19.14
C LEU A 13 10.58 5.89 -18.43
N LEU A 14 11.00 4.67 -18.76
CA LEU A 14 12.22 4.07 -18.21
C LEU A 14 13.46 4.86 -18.63
N ALA A 15 13.56 5.25 -19.90
CA ALA A 15 14.67 6.07 -20.39
C ALA A 15 14.73 7.42 -19.67
N ALA A 16 13.59 8.09 -19.50
CA ALA A 16 13.50 9.33 -18.74
C ALA A 16 13.90 9.15 -17.27
N TYR A 17 13.50 8.04 -16.64
CA TYR A 17 13.88 7.71 -15.26
C TYR A 17 15.38 7.51 -15.12
N PHE A 18 15.99 6.64 -15.95
CA PHE A 18 17.42 6.36 -15.86
C PHE A 18 18.27 7.57 -16.23
N PHE A 19 17.85 8.37 -17.21
CA PHE A 19 18.54 9.61 -17.56
C PHE A 19 18.46 10.62 -16.40
N GLY A 20 17.27 10.82 -15.83
CA GLY A 20 17.09 11.72 -14.68
C GLY A 20 17.84 11.25 -13.43
N SER A 21 17.87 9.94 -13.19
CA SER A 21 18.63 9.32 -12.10
C SER A 21 20.13 9.57 -12.28
N ALA A 22 20.69 9.32 -13.46
CA ALA A 22 22.12 9.53 -13.73
C ALA A 22 22.55 10.99 -13.48
N VAL A 23 21.79 11.96 -14.02
CA VAL A 23 22.07 13.39 -13.82
C VAL A 23 21.99 13.79 -12.34
N ARG A 24 21.03 13.23 -11.59
CA ARG A 24 20.89 13.53 -10.16
C ARG A 24 21.96 12.88 -9.29
N LEU A 25 22.34 11.64 -9.58
CA LEU A 25 23.43 10.97 -8.86
C LEU A 25 24.79 11.62 -9.13
N GLU A 26 25.01 12.15 -10.34
CA GLU A 26 26.22 12.91 -10.67
C GLU A 26 26.31 14.21 -9.85
N ALA A 27 25.19 14.93 -9.71
CA ALA A 27 25.13 16.14 -8.90
C ALA A 27 25.13 15.85 -7.38
N ASN A 28 24.53 14.75 -6.95
CA ASN A 28 24.45 14.33 -5.55
C ASN A 28 24.49 12.79 -5.44
N PRO A 29 25.65 12.20 -5.10
CA PRO A 29 25.81 10.76 -4.98
C PRO A 29 24.90 10.09 -3.93
N GLN A 30 24.35 10.85 -2.98
CA GLN A 30 23.42 10.36 -1.95
C GLN A 30 21.96 10.74 -2.18
N ASP A 31 21.61 11.11 -3.42
CA ASP A 31 20.22 11.40 -3.77
C ASP A 31 19.32 10.16 -3.60
N LYS A 32 18.25 10.31 -2.82
CA LYS A 32 17.27 9.25 -2.54
C LYS A 32 16.01 9.36 -3.41
N LEU A 33 15.85 10.45 -4.15
CA LEU A 33 14.62 10.73 -4.91
C LEU A 33 14.53 9.91 -6.20
N LEU A 34 15.65 9.73 -6.90
CA LEU A 34 15.74 8.92 -8.13
C LEU A 34 16.91 7.93 -8.01
N PRO A 35 16.78 6.89 -7.16
CA PRO A 35 17.87 5.97 -6.91
C PRO A 35 18.25 5.19 -8.17
N GLY A 36 19.54 4.96 -8.37
CA GLY A 36 20.03 4.11 -9.45
C GLY A 36 19.70 2.63 -9.21
N LEU A 37 19.77 1.81 -10.27
CA LEU A 37 19.50 0.36 -10.18
C LEU A 37 20.38 -0.32 -9.12
N GLN A 38 21.66 0.03 -9.07
CA GLN A 38 22.60 -0.52 -8.07
C GLN A 38 22.18 -0.15 -6.64
N GLN A 39 21.81 1.11 -6.39
CA GLN A 39 21.35 1.56 -5.08
C GLN A 39 20.06 0.84 -4.65
N MET A 40 19.17 0.54 -5.59
CA MET A 40 17.97 -0.26 -5.33
C MET A 40 18.32 -1.70 -4.94
N LEU A 41 19.24 -2.35 -5.67
CA LEU A 41 19.70 -3.71 -5.35
C LEU A 41 20.41 -3.76 -3.99
N ASP A 42 21.26 -2.78 -3.69
CA ASP A 42 21.96 -2.67 -2.42
C ASP A 42 20.98 -2.40 -1.25
N ALA A 43 19.92 -1.63 -1.50
CA ALA A 43 18.88 -1.42 -0.51
C ALA A 43 18.09 -2.71 -0.23
N ILE A 44 17.74 -3.47 -1.27
CA ILE A 44 17.07 -4.77 -1.10
C ILE A 44 17.97 -5.72 -0.31
N SER A 45 19.25 -5.83 -0.68
CA SER A 45 20.16 -6.75 -0.02
C SER A 45 20.35 -6.40 1.45
N ARG A 46 20.49 -5.10 1.75
CA ARG A 46 20.56 -4.60 3.13
C ARG A 46 19.28 -4.92 3.92
N MET A 47 18.11 -4.62 3.37
CA MET A 47 16.84 -4.78 4.09
C MET A 47 16.45 -6.25 4.29
N ALA A 48 16.75 -7.11 3.31
CA ALA A 48 16.31 -8.51 3.30
C ALA A 48 17.34 -9.51 3.85
N PHE A 49 18.63 -9.24 3.69
CA PHE A 49 19.70 -10.21 3.99
C PHE A 49 20.75 -9.70 4.98
N THR A 50 20.65 -8.47 5.47
CA THR A 50 21.53 -7.99 6.55
C THR A 50 20.73 -7.75 7.83
N PRO A 51 21.16 -8.31 8.98
CA PRO A 51 20.50 -8.04 10.25
C PRO A 51 20.74 -6.59 10.66
N ASP A 52 19.70 -5.94 11.19
CA ASP A 52 19.80 -4.58 11.68
C ASP A 52 20.80 -4.48 12.83
N LYS A 53 21.58 -3.40 12.87
CA LYS A 53 22.64 -3.23 13.88
C LYS A 53 22.07 -2.99 15.29
N ARG A 54 20.83 -2.54 15.40
CA ARG A 54 20.19 -2.20 16.68
C ARG A 54 19.36 -3.36 17.21
N SER A 55 18.55 -4.01 16.38
CA SER A 55 17.68 -5.12 16.82
C SER A 55 18.21 -6.52 16.48
N GLY A 56 19.14 -6.65 15.54
CA GLY A 56 19.58 -7.94 15.00
C GLY A 56 18.58 -8.61 14.05
N GLU A 57 17.46 -7.94 13.75
CA GLU A 57 16.39 -8.50 12.92
C GLU A 57 16.57 -8.19 11.44
N TYR A 58 16.02 -9.04 10.58
CA TYR A 58 15.93 -8.77 9.15
C TYR A 58 14.69 -7.94 8.86
N LEU A 59 14.89 -6.62 8.72
CA LEU A 59 13.83 -5.62 8.68
C LEU A 59 12.75 -5.91 7.63
N PHE A 60 13.14 -6.33 6.41
CA PHE A 60 12.19 -6.67 5.35
C PHE A 60 11.21 -7.78 5.77
N TRP A 61 11.70 -8.83 6.44
CA TRP A 61 10.88 -9.97 6.82
C TRP A 61 9.95 -9.64 7.97
N VAL A 62 10.47 -8.93 8.99
CA VAL A 62 9.67 -8.50 10.13
C VAL A 62 8.57 -7.54 9.69
N ASP A 63 8.92 -6.49 8.92
CA ASP A 63 7.95 -5.52 8.44
C ASP A 63 6.89 -6.16 7.55
N THR A 64 7.28 -7.12 6.70
CA THR A 64 6.35 -7.87 5.85
C THR A 64 5.38 -8.70 6.69
N LEU A 65 5.88 -9.46 7.67
CA LEU A 65 5.05 -10.29 8.56
C LEU A 65 4.09 -9.44 9.38
N VAL A 66 4.60 -8.36 9.99
CA VAL A 66 3.78 -7.46 10.81
C VAL A 66 2.72 -6.76 9.97
N SER A 67 3.07 -6.29 8.77
CA SER A 67 2.12 -5.67 7.84
C SER A 67 1.05 -6.66 7.39
N LEU A 68 1.45 -7.88 7.05
CA LEU A 68 0.52 -8.93 6.63
C LEU A 68 -0.42 -9.33 7.78
N ALA A 69 0.10 -9.47 9.00
CA ALA A 69 -0.71 -9.77 10.17
C ALA A 69 -1.76 -8.67 10.43
N ARG A 70 -1.35 -7.40 10.38
CA ARG A 70 -2.27 -6.26 10.53
C ARG A 70 -3.35 -6.25 9.45
N LEU A 71 -2.97 -6.50 8.19
CA LEU A 71 -3.91 -6.56 7.07
C LEU A 71 -4.92 -7.70 7.26
N LEU A 72 -4.44 -8.91 7.56
CA LEU A 72 -5.30 -10.08 7.73
C LEU A 72 -6.26 -9.95 8.92
N VAL A 73 -5.79 -9.39 10.04
CA VAL A 73 -6.66 -9.13 11.20
C VAL A 73 -7.72 -8.09 10.85
N GLY A 74 -7.34 -6.97 10.23
CA GLY A 74 -8.28 -5.94 9.80
C GLY A 74 -9.32 -6.46 8.81
N LEU A 75 -8.86 -7.21 7.79
CA LEU A 75 -9.72 -7.84 6.79
C LEU A 75 -10.64 -8.91 7.42
N GLY A 76 -10.12 -9.74 8.31
CA GLY A 76 -10.88 -10.78 8.99
C GLY A 76 -12.02 -10.21 9.83
N ILE A 77 -11.73 -9.18 10.62
CA ILE A 77 -12.75 -8.49 11.43
C ILE A 77 -13.78 -7.80 10.53
N ALA A 78 -13.34 -7.03 9.53
CA ALA A 78 -14.23 -6.31 8.63
C ALA A 78 -15.12 -7.25 7.81
N SER A 79 -14.56 -8.35 7.29
CA SER A 79 -15.31 -9.34 6.52
C SER A 79 -16.32 -10.10 7.37
N LEU A 80 -15.98 -10.46 8.61
CA LEU A 80 -16.93 -11.12 9.52
C LEU A 80 -18.11 -10.21 9.85
N ILE A 81 -17.84 -8.96 10.22
CA ILE A 81 -18.88 -7.98 10.52
C ILE A 81 -19.71 -7.69 9.27
N GLY A 82 -19.07 -7.42 8.14
CA GLY A 82 -19.73 -7.16 6.87
C GLY A 82 -20.59 -8.32 6.40
N LEU A 83 -20.12 -9.56 6.57
CA LEU A 83 -20.89 -10.77 6.26
C LEU A 83 -22.11 -10.89 7.16
N CYS A 84 -21.96 -10.74 8.47
CA CYS A 84 -23.08 -10.81 9.42
C CYS A 84 -24.16 -9.77 9.09
N ILE A 85 -23.77 -8.52 8.85
CA ILE A 85 -24.72 -7.45 8.52
C ILE A 85 -25.32 -7.69 7.12
N GLY A 86 -24.50 -8.07 6.13
CA GLY A 86 -24.94 -8.32 4.77
C GLY A 86 -25.94 -9.48 4.66
N VAL A 87 -25.69 -10.59 5.37
CA VAL A 87 -26.60 -11.73 5.44
C VAL A 87 -27.91 -11.32 6.12
N THR A 88 -27.85 -10.60 7.25
CA THR A 88 -29.05 -10.15 7.97
C THR A 88 -29.91 -9.21 7.10
N ALA A 89 -29.28 -8.25 6.43
CA ALA A 89 -29.96 -7.35 5.51
C ALA A 89 -30.47 -8.05 4.23
N GLY A 90 -29.83 -9.15 3.80
CA GLY A 90 -30.26 -9.95 2.67
C GLY A 90 -31.47 -10.83 2.96
N VAL A 91 -31.53 -11.42 4.16
CA VAL A 91 -32.58 -12.37 4.57
C VAL A 91 -33.84 -11.66 5.09
N PHE A 92 -33.70 -10.56 5.84
CA PHE A 92 -34.83 -9.88 6.47
C PHE A 92 -35.17 -8.53 5.79
N PRO A 93 -36.35 -8.41 5.14
CA PRO A 93 -36.74 -7.19 4.42
C PRO A 93 -36.80 -5.93 5.29
N LEU A 94 -37.17 -6.09 6.58
CA LEU A 94 -37.26 -4.97 7.53
C LEU A 94 -35.87 -4.36 7.82
N TRP A 95 -34.85 -5.20 8.00
CA TRP A 95 -33.47 -4.76 8.24
C TRP A 95 -32.86 -4.14 6.99
N ARG A 96 -33.19 -4.68 5.81
CA ARG A 96 -32.76 -4.13 4.52
C ARG A 96 -33.20 -2.69 4.34
N ALA A 97 -34.46 -2.38 4.64
CA ALA A 97 -35.03 -1.05 4.45
C ALA A 97 -34.26 0.04 5.23
N SER A 98 -33.84 -0.28 6.45
CA SER A 98 -33.09 0.66 7.30
C SER A 98 -31.58 0.69 7.00
N LEU A 99 -30.96 -0.46 6.70
CA LEU A 99 -29.50 -0.55 6.52
C LEU A 99 -29.03 -0.16 5.12
N SER A 100 -29.85 -0.36 4.09
CA SER A 100 -29.47 -0.12 2.69
C SER A 100 -29.04 1.32 2.41
N PRO A 101 -29.75 2.37 2.88
CA PRO A 101 -29.31 3.75 2.69
C PRO A 101 -27.97 4.05 3.40
N LEU A 102 -27.80 3.57 4.63
CA LEU A 102 -26.57 3.74 5.40
C LEU A 102 -25.37 3.10 4.69
N MET A 103 -25.50 1.86 4.23
CA MET A 103 -24.46 1.16 3.50
C MET A 103 -24.06 1.89 2.22
N THR A 104 -25.05 2.44 1.50
CA THR A 104 -24.81 3.19 0.26
C THR A 104 -23.96 4.42 0.53
N VAL A 105 -24.32 5.22 1.55
CA VAL A 105 -23.55 6.41 1.94
C VAL A 105 -22.14 6.03 2.38
N LEU A 106 -21.99 5.01 3.23
CA LEU A 106 -20.68 4.55 3.70
C LEU A 106 -19.78 4.12 2.53
N SER A 107 -20.34 3.43 1.53
CA SER A 107 -19.59 2.93 0.37
C SER A 107 -19.06 4.05 -0.54
N MET A 108 -19.68 5.23 -0.51
CA MET A 108 -19.23 6.39 -1.27
C MET A 108 -18.09 7.15 -0.58
N VAL A 109 -17.85 6.92 0.71
CA VAL A 109 -16.79 7.61 1.44
C VAL A 109 -15.43 7.09 0.96
N PRO A 110 -14.55 7.93 0.40
CA PRO A 110 -13.22 7.50 -0.01
C PRO A 110 -12.43 7.01 1.22
N PRO A 111 -11.71 5.88 1.14
CA PRO A 111 -10.93 5.38 2.28
C PRO A 111 -9.93 6.43 2.81
N LEU A 112 -9.33 7.21 1.91
CA LEU A 112 -8.38 8.28 2.26
C LEU A 112 -9.03 9.42 3.07
N ALA A 113 -10.33 9.65 2.91
CA ALA A 113 -11.05 10.69 3.66
C ALA A 113 -11.31 10.29 5.13
N ILE A 114 -11.29 8.99 5.43
CA ILE A 114 -11.51 8.46 6.78
C ILE A 114 -10.22 8.55 7.62
N LEU A 115 -9.05 8.62 6.97
CA LEU A 115 -7.74 8.59 7.63
C LEU A 115 -7.59 9.64 8.75
N PRO A 116 -7.95 10.93 8.58
CA PRO A 116 -7.83 11.92 9.65
C PRO A 116 -8.72 11.61 10.87
N VAL A 117 -9.93 11.06 10.64
CA VAL A 117 -10.84 10.67 11.72
C VAL A 117 -10.24 9.52 12.52
N LEU A 118 -9.63 8.53 11.85
CA LEU A 118 -8.95 7.44 12.52
C LEU A 118 -7.77 7.94 13.37
N PHE A 119 -6.99 8.89 12.87
CA PHE A 119 -5.89 9.50 13.66
C PHE A 119 -6.38 10.27 14.89
N ILE A 120 -7.54 10.94 14.82
CA ILE A 120 -8.12 11.63 15.98
C ILE A 120 -8.62 10.63 17.02
N VAL A 121 -9.30 9.56 16.59
CA VAL A 121 -9.93 8.59 17.49
C VAL A 121 -8.91 7.65 18.14
N PHE A 122 -7.96 7.14 17.36
CA PHE A 122 -6.98 6.15 17.83
C PHE A 122 -5.62 6.78 18.19
N GLY A 123 -5.44 8.07 17.94
CA GLY A 123 -4.18 8.78 18.14
C GLY A 123 -3.17 8.53 17.01
N LEU A 124 -2.09 9.30 17.04
CA LEU A 124 -0.87 9.02 16.30
C LEU A 124 -0.03 8.14 17.23
N GLY A 125 -0.11 6.83 17.06
CA GLY A 125 0.67 5.87 17.85
C GLY A 125 2.15 6.24 17.93
#